data_AF-J7LF72-F1
#
_entry.id   AF-J7LF72-F1
#
_cell.length_a   1.000
_cell.length_b   1.000
_cell.length_c   1.000
_cell.angle_alpha   90.00
_cell.angle_beta   90.00
_cell.angle_gamma   90.00
#
_symmetry.space_group_name_H-M   'P 1'
#
loop_
_entity.id
_entity.type
_entity.pdbx_description
1 polymer ?
#
loop_
_entity_poly.entity_id
_entity_poly.type
_entity_poly.pdbx_seq_one_letter_code
_entity_poly.pdbx_strand_id
1 'polypeptide(L)'
;MSRSDLGWGSSPASRADPRSGLVIHYDSTDQGLAGKDHSACLTYWRNTRSFHTGPSRGWADIGYCVDESTEILTEDGWKTFHDIREGDLVLTLDHETGMSRWQPLQAVNVFPAMPRELIRMEGRDHSSLTTDQHRWPVERHAEGAEAERAWATSGTLNGRDRLLLASPCSALPTEPKWDDDLVESVARSCSGPPEAPEHRTEERWEFSEQAPGGVPTFAFVSSLTASQHALFLRTACDVSPDGPGTATLPSLASAEAFRLSAVLIGRASVVRRTSSGYRLTLTDPDHTALAPGALTIGRETYEGRIWCPTTPDGTWLARREGTVYFTGNSFMACPHGYVIEGRGLYRTQAAQPGGNSSHYSCTLATGPSDPITPEQINAVRVLREWLMEPDTSIAGTVLGHRDFISTSCPGDKAYRMVQDSTFAKAPDDSEGDDDMPQHRRFEKSGSQTLEPGKWASLAFDSRHDGETGEFYAVVGVEEKEGAYYDVSVGVVLEGVTPGAEVQIRATEYEPDGDGGWKIARNRPQNSPVHQGGMAHFTYSWKGNLAKGRRVRFRIAQFGESDAQVTSATTDVFYWPR
;
A
#
# COMPACT_ATOMS: atom_id res chain seq x y z
N MET A 1 -15.88 -0.63 0.45
CA MET A 1 -14.73 -0.54 -0.45
C MET A 1 -13.47 -1.09 0.22
N SER A 2 -12.86 -2.08 -0.42
CA SER A 2 -11.57 -2.68 -0.10
C SER A 2 -10.38 -1.79 -0.50
N ARG A 3 -9.17 -2.14 -0.06
CA ARG A 3 -7.93 -1.50 -0.53
C ARG A 3 -7.77 -1.58 -2.05
N SER A 4 -8.18 -2.68 -2.68
CA SER A 4 -8.12 -2.87 -4.15
C SER A 4 -8.96 -1.82 -4.88
N ASP A 5 -10.20 -1.61 -4.45
CA ASP A 5 -11.15 -0.65 -5.05
C ASP A 5 -10.63 0.80 -4.94
N LEU A 6 -9.78 1.06 -3.95
CA LEU A 6 -9.14 2.35 -3.71
C LEU A 6 -7.84 2.55 -4.51
N GLY A 7 -7.35 1.50 -5.18
CA GLY A 7 -6.09 1.47 -5.93
C GLY A 7 -4.86 1.20 -5.06
N TRP A 8 -5.02 0.56 -3.90
CA TRP A 8 -3.95 0.35 -2.91
C TRP A 8 -3.53 -1.12 -2.81
N GLY A 9 -2.21 -1.36 -2.72
CA GLY A 9 -1.65 -2.69 -2.44
C GLY A 9 -1.96 -3.18 -1.01
N SER A 10 -1.43 -4.34 -0.63
CA SER A 10 -1.62 -4.91 0.73
C SER A 10 -1.15 -3.96 1.84
N SER A 11 -1.58 -4.17 3.08
CA SER A 11 -1.16 -3.32 4.20
C SER A 11 0.22 -3.72 4.75
N PRO A 12 1.23 -2.82 4.77
CA PRO A 12 2.59 -3.01 5.34
C PRO A 12 2.64 -2.97 6.88
N ALA A 13 1.48 -3.07 7.51
CA ALA A 13 1.34 -3.20 8.94
C ALA A 13 1.76 -4.58 9.45
N SER A 14 2.20 -4.63 10.70
CA SER A 14 2.37 -5.89 11.43
C SER A 14 1.06 -6.68 11.47
N ARG A 15 1.14 -8.00 11.28
CA ARG A 15 -0.01 -8.90 11.44
C ARG A 15 -0.47 -8.89 12.91
N ALA A 16 -1.78 -8.88 13.10
CA ALA A 16 -2.43 -9.26 14.36
C ALA A 16 -3.60 -10.19 14.05
N ASP A 17 -4.25 -10.70 15.09
CA ASP A 17 -5.51 -11.42 14.98
C ASP A 17 -6.51 -10.82 15.99
N PRO A 18 -7.10 -9.65 15.70
CA PRO A 18 -8.00 -8.97 16.63
C PRO A 18 -9.31 -9.75 16.72
N ARG A 19 -9.63 -10.31 17.89
CA ARG A 19 -10.84 -11.13 18.15
C ARG A 19 -11.78 -10.54 19.22
N SER A 20 -11.44 -9.43 19.86
CA SER A 20 -12.16 -8.91 21.04
C SER A 20 -13.30 -7.93 20.74
N GLY A 21 -13.31 -7.33 19.55
CA GLY A 21 -14.41 -6.46 19.09
C GLY A 21 -13.96 -5.31 18.19
N LEU A 22 -14.83 -4.29 18.10
CA LEU A 22 -14.65 -3.09 17.30
C LEU A 22 -14.57 -1.85 18.19
N VAL A 23 -13.62 -0.95 17.92
CA VAL A 23 -13.50 0.33 18.64
C VAL A 23 -13.86 1.50 17.73
N ILE A 24 -14.83 2.28 18.19
CA ILE A 24 -15.30 3.50 17.54
C ILE A 24 -14.38 4.68 17.89
N HIS A 25 -13.98 5.40 16.85
CA HIS A 25 -13.31 6.69 16.91
C HIS A 25 -14.12 7.74 16.14
N TYR A 26 -13.72 9.00 16.22
CA TYR A 26 -14.28 10.11 15.44
C TYR A 26 -13.16 11.02 14.92
N ASP A 27 -13.47 11.94 14.01
CA ASP A 27 -12.55 13.03 13.69
C ASP A 27 -12.56 14.04 14.85
N SER A 28 -11.39 14.56 15.24
CA SER A 28 -11.30 15.66 16.20
C SER A 28 -11.94 16.98 15.73
N THR A 29 -12.34 17.07 14.47
CA THR A 29 -12.82 18.28 13.79
C THR A 29 -14.00 17.98 12.86
N ASP A 30 -14.98 18.88 12.82
CA ASP A 30 -16.17 18.75 11.97
C ASP A 30 -15.81 18.84 10.48
N GLN A 31 -16.21 17.82 9.71
CA GLN A 31 -15.90 17.66 8.29
C GLN A 31 -17.09 18.02 7.39
N GLY A 32 -18.32 18.02 7.93
CA GLY A 32 -19.54 18.29 7.17
C GLY A 32 -19.73 17.37 5.96
N LEU A 33 -19.30 16.11 6.07
CA LEU A 33 -19.25 15.17 4.93
C LEU A 33 -20.64 14.69 4.50
N ALA A 34 -21.58 14.52 5.43
CA ALA A 34 -22.96 14.07 5.14
C ALA A 34 -23.84 15.06 4.35
N GLY A 35 -23.29 16.22 3.97
CA GLY A 35 -23.95 17.22 3.11
C GLY A 35 -23.25 17.37 1.75
N LYS A 36 -22.52 16.35 1.30
CA LYS A 36 -21.67 16.31 0.10
C LYS A 36 -21.78 14.93 -0.53
N ASP A 37 -21.47 14.76 -1.80
CA ASP A 37 -21.52 13.45 -2.46
C ASP A 37 -20.49 12.46 -1.87
N HIS A 38 -20.72 11.14 -2.02
CA HIS A 38 -19.82 10.11 -1.47
C HIS A 38 -18.36 10.24 -1.96
N SER A 39 -18.14 10.77 -3.17
CA SER A 39 -16.82 11.11 -3.71
C SER A 39 -16.00 12.06 -2.81
N ALA A 40 -16.66 12.90 -2.00
CA ALA A 40 -16.00 13.73 -0.99
C ALA A 40 -15.44 12.90 0.18
N CYS A 41 -16.11 11.82 0.58
CA CYS A 41 -15.59 10.86 1.58
C CYS A 41 -14.38 10.09 1.05
N LEU A 42 -14.43 9.66 -0.22
CA LEU A 42 -13.29 8.99 -0.87
C LEU A 42 -12.10 9.93 -1.05
N THR A 43 -12.35 11.20 -1.40
CA THR A 43 -11.33 12.25 -1.46
C THR A 43 -10.75 12.54 -0.09
N TYR A 44 -11.58 12.73 0.94
CA TYR A 44 -11.12 12.89 2.33
C TYR A 44 -10.29 11.69 2.79
N TRP A 45 -10.68 10.46 2.45
CA TRP A 45 -9.97 9.28 2.93
C TRP A 45 -8.67 9.00 2.16
N ARG A 46 -8.65 9.21 0.84
CA ARG A 46 -7.41 9.23 0.05
C ARG A 46 -6.48 10.35 0.52
N ASN A 47 -6.99 11.56 0.80
CA ASN A 47 -6.18 12.65 1.34
C ASN A 47 -5.68 12.35 2.75
N THR A 48 -6.50 11.76 3.61
CA THR A 48 -6.09 11.38 4.97
C THR A 48 -5.03 10.29 4.91
N ARG A 49 -5.20 9.22 4.11
CA ARG A 49 -4.13 8.25 3.85
C ARG A 49 -2.89 8.92 3.27
N SER A 50 -2.99 9.74 2.23
CA SER A 50 -1.84 10.39 1.59
C SER A 50 -1.22 11.55 2.39
N PHE A 51 -1.90 12.08 3.40
CA PHE A 51 -1.37 13.00 4.41
C PHE A 51 -0.64 12.23 5.51
N HIS A 52 -1.02 10.97 5.70
CA HIS A 52 -0.43 10.03 6.61
C HIS A 52 0.76 9.27 5.96
N THR A 53 0.55 8.35 5.00
CA THR A 53 1.61 7.60 4.28
C THR A 53 2.51 8.49 3.45
N GLY A 54 1.90 9.46 2.77
CA GLY A 54 2.55 10.52 2.04
C GLY A 54 2.62 11.78 2.90
N PRO A 55 3.32 12.82 2.42
CA PRO A 55 4.58 13.11 3.05
C PRO A 55 4.49 13.27 4.57
N SER A 56 4.36 14.50 5.09
CA SER A 56 4.51 14.96 6.49
C SER A 56 4.65 13.92 7.61
N ARG A 57 3.72 12.97 7.67
CA ARG A 57 3.49 12.05 8.75
C ARG A 57 4.32 10.77 8.63
N GLY A 58 4.58 10.27 7.42
CA GLY A 58 5.38 9.07 7.15
C GLY A 58 4.77 7.79 7.67
N TRP A 59 3.48 7.58 7.42
CA TRP A 59 2.68 6.48 7.94
C TRP A 59 2.73 5.28 6.94
N ALA A 60 2.05 4.13 7.15
CA ALA A 60 2.22 2.95 6.26
C ALA A 60 0.94 2.19 5.93
N ASP A 61 -0.11 2.27 6.74
CA ASP A 61 -1.08 3.31 6.37
C ASP A 61 -1.04 4.56 7.28
N ILE A 62 -1.16 4.46 8.62
CA ILE A 62 -1.47 5.58 9.58
C ILE A 62 -0.79 5.50 11.05
N GLY A 63 0.50 5.88 11.29
CA GLY A 63 1.22 6.11 12.62
C GLY A 63 2.67 6.77 12.51
N TYR A 64 3.30 7.37 13.55
CA TYR A 64 4.34 8.48 13.51
C TYR A 64 5.90 8.25 13.30
N CYS A 65 6.67 9.37 13.11
CA CYS A 65 8.14 9.46 12.81
C CYS A 65 9.08 10.37 13.71
N VAL A 66 10.13 11.05 13.16
CA VAL A 66 11.46 11.41 13.79
C VAL A 66 11.89 12.90 13.81
N ASP A 67 13.07 13.27 14.35
CA ASP A 67 13.55 14.67 14.56
C ASP A 67 14.44 15.29 13.44
N GLU A 68 14.61 16.63 13.45
CA GLU A 68 15.35 17.38 12.40
C GLU A 68 16.84 17.04 12.26
N SER A 69 17.52 16.54 13.30
CA SER A 69 18.95 16.19 13.21
C SER A 69 19.18 14.76 12.70
N THR A 70 18.13 14.02 12.37
CA THR A 70 18.22 12.74 11.67
C THR A 70 18.31 12.98 10.16
N GLU A 71 19.17 12.23 9.48
CA GLU A 71 19.50 12.33 8.04
C GLU A 71 19.28 10.97 7.36
N ILE A 72 19.20 10.91 6.02
CA ILE A 72 19.07 9.67 5.23
C ILE A 72 20.27 9.45 4.30
N LEU A 73 20.65 8.19 4.08
CA LEU A 73 21.66 7.83 3.08
C LEU A 73 21.07 7.82 1.67
N THR A 74 21.65 8.63 0.78
CA THR A 74 21.36 8.63 -0.66
C THR A 74 22.59 8.19 -1.46
N GLU A 75 22.45 7.98 -2.77
CA GLU A 75 23.58 7.58 -3.63
C GLU A 75 24.73 8.63 -3.66
N ASP A 76 24.41 9.91 -3.49
CA ASP A 76 25.40 11.01 -3.33
C ASP A 76 25.90 11.17 -1.88
N GLY A 77 25.41 10.34 -0.95
CA GLY A 77 25.69 10.43 0.48
C GLY A 77 24.55 10.97 1.33
N TRP A 78 24.90 11.39 2.55
CA TRP A 78 23.94 11.76 3.59
C TRP A 78 23.30 13.12 3.31
N LYS A 79 21.97 13.18 3.39
CA LYS A 79 21.16 14.37 3.10
C LYS A 79 20.12 14.60 4.21
N THR A 80 19.79 15.85 4.51
CA THR A 80 18.67 16.19 5.42
C THR A 80 17.35 16.19 4.64
N PHE A 81 16.22 16.32 5.33
CA PHE A 81 14.90 16.47 4.68
C PHE A 81 14.74 17.75 3.82
N HIS A 82 15.69 18.70 3.87
CA HIS A 82 15.72 19.87 2.98
C HIS A 82 16.37 19.55 1.63
N ASP A 83 17.25 18.55 1.59
CA ASP A 83 18.16 18.29 0.48
C ASP A 83 17.71 17.12 -0.40
N ILE A 84 16.78 16.29 0.10
CA ILE A 84 16.19 15.14 -0.59
C ILE A 84 14.85 15.45 -1.28
N ARG A 85 14.49 14.67 -2.31
CA ARG A 85 13.25 14.79 -3.10
C ARG A 85 12.68 13.44 -3.50
N GLU A 86 11.41 13.43 -3.89
CA GLU A 86 10.79 12.28 -4.55
C GLU A 86 11.59 11.92 -5.82
N GLY A 87 11.98 10.65 -5.94
CA GLY A 87 12.84 10.12 -7.00
C GLY A 87 14.29 9.84 -6.60
N ASP A 88 14.83 10.50 -5.58
CA ASP A 88 16.22 10.29 -5.13
C ASP A 88 16.46 8.83 -4.70
N LEU A 89 17.56 8.19 -5.10
CA LEU A 89 17.88 6.84 -4.61
C LEU A 89 18.38 6.88 -3.17
N VAL A 90 17.70 6.13 -2.30
CA VAL A 90 18.00 5.98 -0.88
C VAL A 90 18.23 4.52 -0.51
N LEU A 91 19.06 4.26 0.51
CA LEU A 91 19.31 2.89 0.95
C LEU A 91 18.20 2.42 1.90
N THR A 92 17.53 1.34 1.54
CA THR A 92 16.45 0.69 2.31
C THR A 92 16.92 -0.69 2.81
N LEU A 93 16.08 -1.34 3.62
CA LEU A 93 16.23 -2.71 4.09
C LEU A 93 15.02 -3.53 3.65
N ASP A 94 15.23 -4.49 2.76
CA ASP A 94 14.24 -5.54 2.49
C ASP A 94 14.15 -6.40 3.76
N HIS A 95 13.03 -6.33 4.45
CA HIS A 95 12.86 -7.01 5.75
C HIS A 95 12.57 -8.52 5.61
N GLU A 96 12.24 -9.01 4.41
CA GLU A 96 12.01 -10.44 4.16
C GLU A 96 13.36 -11.15 3.97
N THR A 97 14.17 -10.67 3.02
CA THR A 97 15.53 -11.16 2.74
C THR A 97 16.55 -10.75 3.81
N GLY A 98 16.35 -9.61 4.45
CA GLY A 98 17.29 -8.99 5.40
C GLY A 98 18.45 -8.26 4.75
N MET A 99 18.43 -8.06 3.43
CA MET A 99 19.46 -7.35 2.65
C MET A 99 19.10 -5.88 2.47
N SER A 100 20.10 -4.99 2.41
CA SER A 100 19.87 -3.60 2.02
C SER A 100 19.79 -3.44 0.50
N ARG A 101 19.07 -2.43 0.01
CA ARG A 101 18.99 -2.12 -1.43
C ARG A 101 18.76 -0.63 -1.69
N TRP A 102 19.15 -0.16 -2.86
CA TRP A 102 18.82 1.20 -3.31
C TRP A 102 17.40 1.23 -3.88
N GLN A 103 16.58 2.19 -3.45
CA GLN A 103 15.22 2.40 -3.94
C GLN A 103 14.91 3.90 -4.13
N PRO A 104 14.03 4.27 -5.07
CA PRO A 104 13.57 5.64 -5.21
C PRO A 104 12.72 6.06 -4.01
N LEU A 105 13.07 7.21 -3.43
CA LEU A 105 12.33 7.88 -2.38
C LEU A 105 10.95 8.31 -2.89
N GLN A 106 9.88 7.90 -2.22
CA GLN A 106 8.49 8.14 -2.65
C GLN A 106 7.88 9.42 -2.06
N ALA A 107 8.40 9.90 -0.92
CA ALA A 107 7.97 11.16 -0.31
C ALA A 107 9.00 11.69 0.71
N VAL A 108 8.98 13.01 0.92
CA VAL A 108 9.82 13.74 1.89
C VAL A 108 8.95 14.49 2.88
N ASN A 109 8.99 14.07 4.14
CA ASN A 109 7.81 14.18 5.00
C ASN A 109 8.07 15.19 6.11
N VAL A 110 7.66 16.46 5.98
CA VAL A 110 7.95 17.50 6.99
C VAL A 110 6.69 17.93 7.78
N PHE A 111 6.81 17.98 9.11
CA PHE A 111 5.84 18.59 10.03
C PHE A 111 6.26 20.01 10.45
N PRO A 112 5.34 20.88 10.92
CA PRO A 112 5.70 22.15 11.57
C PRO A 112 6.45 21.96 12.90
N ALA A 113 7.24 22.95 13.29
CA ALA A 113 7.83 23.05 14.61
C ALA A 113 6.74 23.34 15.67
N MET A 114 6.67 22.53 16.71
CA MET A 114 5.82 22.70 17.89
C MET A 114 6.24 21.69 18.99
N PRO A 115 6.04 22.02 20.28
CA PRO A 115 6.39 21.13 21.39
C PRO A 115 5.69 19.76 21.31
N ARG A 116 6.47 18.69 21.40
CA ARG A 116 6.03 17.28 21.41
C ARG A 116 6.95 16.48 22.34
N GLU A 117 6.45 15.40 22.92
CA GLU A 117 7.29 14.45 23.65
C GLU A 117 7.81 13.36 22.71
N LEU A 118 9.12 13.14 22.70
CA LEU A 118 9.80 12.13 21.88
C LEU A 118 10.61 11.17 22.74
N ILE A 119 10.74 9.92 22.29
CA ILE A 119 11.66 8.93 22.84
C ILE A 119 13.06 9.21 22.28
N ARG A 120 13.96 9.56 23.19
CA ARG A 120 15.39 9.66 22.97
C ARG A 120 16.06 8.35 23.32
N MET A 121 16.94 7.85 22.46
CA MET A 121 17.79 6.69 22.74
C MET A 121 19.24 7.06 22.42
N GLU A 122 20.15 6.88 23.38
CA GLU A 122 21.56 7.25 23.22
C GLU A 122 22.47 6.11 23.71
N GLY A 123 23.51 5.80 22.94
CA GLY A 123 24.53 4.82 23.28
C GLY A 123 25.86 5.15 22.62
N ARG A 124 26.84 4.24 22.73
CA ARG A 124 28.13 4.38 22.03
C ARG A 124 27.93 4.41 20.51
N ASP A 125 27.09 3.48 20.04
CA ASP A 125 26.98 3.05 18.66
C ASP A 125 25.61 3.38 18.00
N HIS A 126 24.73 4.08 18.74
CA HIS A 126 23.38 4.49 18.31
C HIS A 126 22.94 5.81 18.96
N SER A 127 22.21 6.65 18.21
CA SER A 127 21.52 7.85 18.69
C SER A 127 20.21 8.02 17.90
N SER A 128 19.08 8.23 18.57
CA SER A 128 17.82 8.52 17.89
C SER A 128 16.89 9.39 18.74
N LEU A 129 16.11 10.26 18.10
CA LEU A 129 15.05 11.04 18.73
C LEU A 129 13.77 10.90 17.88
N THR A 130 12.79 10.16 18.41
CA THR A 130 11.70 9.58 17.61
C THR A 130 10.39 9.60 18.38
N THR A 131 9.24 9.57 17.71
CA THR A 131 7.97 9.41 18.43
C THR A 131 7.84 8.04 19.10
N ASP A 132 7.06 7.98 20.17
CA ASP A 132 6.76 6.76 20.95
C ASP A 132 6.30 5.55 20.10
N GLN A 133 5.56 5.81 19.02
CA GLN A 133 5.00 4.79 18.13
C GLN A 133 5.83 4.54 16.87
N HIS A 134 7.01 5.15 16.75
CA HIS A 134 7.93 4.94 15.64
C HIS A 134 8.40 3.49 15.62
N ARG A 135 8.16 2.75 14.52
CA ARG A 135 8.60 1.34 14.38
C ARG A 135 10.12 1.24 14.18
N TRP A 136 10.65 0.05 14.45
CA TRP A 136 12.02 -0.38 14.21
C TRP A 136 12.00 -1.81 13.65
N PRO A 137 12.69 -2.12 12.54
CA PRO A 137 12.96 -3.50 12.17
C PRO A 137 14.08 -4.02 13.07
N VAL A 138 13.82 -5.17 13.67
CA VAL A 138 14.68 -5.74 14.70
C VAL A 138 14.89 -7.24 14.47
N GLU A 139 16.03 -7.73 14.93
CA GLU A 139 16.26 -9.18 15.03
C GLU A 139 16.07 -9.65 16.47
N ARG A 140 15.47 -10.83 16.64
CA ARG A 140 15.22 -11.48 17.93
C ARG A 140 15.92 -12.82 17.96
N HIS A 141 16.89 -12.95 18.86
CA HIS A 141 17.61 -14.19 19.07
C HIS A 141 16.98 -14.94 20.25
N ALA A 142 16.59 -16.20 20.03
CA ALA A 142 16.31 -17.16 21.10
C ALA A 142 17.50 -18.14 21.23
N GLU A 143 17.71 -18.71 22.41
CA GLU A 143 18.82 -19.64 22.65
C GLU A 143 18.71 -20.86 21.72
N GLY A 144 19.70 -21.06 20.86
CA GLY A 144 19.76 -22.18 19.92
C GLY A 144 18.90 -22.06 18.66
N ALA A 145 18.33 -20.89 18.36
CA ALA A 145 17.54 -20.64 17.16
C ALA A 145 18.18 -19.58 16.23
N GLU A 146 17.78 -19.58 14.96
CA GLU A 146 18.09 -18.48 14.02
C GLU A 146 17.40 -17.16 14.46
N ALA A 147 17.91 -16.03 13.96
CA ALA A 147 17.38 -14.72 14.30
C ALA A 147 16.01 -14.46 13.64
N GLU A 148 14.96 -14.29 14.45
CA GLU A 148 13.63 -13.92 13.95
C GLU A 148 13.62 -12.42 13.60
N ARG A 149 13.38 -12.09 12.33
CA ARG A 149 13.14 -10.70 11.90
C ARG A 149 11.74 -10.27 12.29
N ALA A 150 11.66 -9.18 13.03
CA ALA A 150 10.44 -8.69 13.63
C ALA A 150 10.38 -7.16 13.64
N TRP A 151 9.28 -6.64 14.15
CA TRP A 151 9.05 -5.22 14.34
C TRP A 151 8.81 -4.89 15.81
N ALA A 152 9.42 -3.80 16.27
CA ALA A 152 9.17 -3.15 17.57
C ALA A 152 8.78 -1.67 17.34
N THR A 153 8.43 -0.93 18.38
CA THR A 153 8.32 0.54 18.37
C THR A 153 9.16 1.17 19.48
N SER A 154 9.45 2.47 19.41
CA SER A 154 10.24 3.17 20.44
C SER A 154 9.72 2.99 21.87
N GLY A 155 8.40 2.92 22.06
CA GLY A 155 7.75 2.63 23.34
C GLY A 155 7.56 1.14 23.68
N THR A 156 7.97 0.21 22.81
CA THR A 156 7.81 -1.26 23.02
C THR A 156 9.11 -2.08 22.86
N LEU A 157 10.22 -1.45 22.46
CA LEU A 157 11.55 -2.05 22.44
C LEU A 157 11.91 -2.62 23.82
N ASN A 158 12.42 -3.84 23.83
CA ASN A 158 12.80 -4.56 25.05
C ASN A 158 14.11 -5.35 24.83
N GLY A 159 14.62 -5.98 25.89
CA GLY A 159 15.92 -6.67 25.89
C GLY A 159 16.07 -7.85 24.91
N ARG A 160 14.98 -8.33 24.28
CA ARG A 160 15.03 -9.37 23.24
C ARG A 160 15.25 -8.82 21.83
N ASP A 161 14.83 -7.58 21.57
CA ASP A 161 14.98 -6.96 20.26
C ASP A 161 16.45 -6.54 20.03
N ARG A 162 16.87 -6.49 18.76
CA ARG A 162 18.16 -5.94 18.33
C ARG A 162 17.94 -4.96 17.18
N LEU A 163 18.28 -3.69 17.38
CA LEU A 163 18.18 -2.65 16.35
C LEU A 163 19.19 -2.91 15.24
N LEU A 164 18.75 -3.12 14.01
CA LEU A 164 19.64 -3.32 12.86
C LEU A 164 20.39 -2.02 12.53
N LEU A 165 21.72 -2.04 12.66
CA LEU A 165 22.59 -0.89 12.40
C LEU A 165 23.12 -0.87 10.95
N ALA A 166 23.33 -2.04 10.36
CA ALA A 166 23.73 -2.20 8.96
C ALA A 166 23.27 -3.56 8.40
N SER A 167 23.22 -3.68 7.08
CA SER A 167 22.90 -4.93 6.36
C SER A 167 23.57 -4.94 4.98
N PRO A 168 24.12 -6.08 4.50
CA PRO A 168 24.79 -6.15 3.20
C PRO A 168 23.87 -5.75 2.03
N CYS A 169 24.42 -5.02 1.06
CA CYS A 169 23.64 -4.55 -0.08
C CYS A 169 23.48 -5.64 -1.15
N SER A 170 22.25 -5.90 -1.58
CA SER A 170 21.91 -6.91 -2.60
C SER A 170 22.30 -6.50 -4.03
N ALA A 171 22.78 -5.27 -4.23
CA ALA A 171 23.00 -4.66 -5.55
C ALA A 171 24.48 -4.32 -5.82
N LEU A 172 25.43 -4.95 -5.11
CA LEU A 172 26.85 -4.74 -5.32
C LEU A 172 27.33 -5.32 -6.67
N PRO A 173 28.27 -4.65 -7.36
CA PRO A 173 28.95 -5.19 -8.53
C PRO A 173 29.59 -6.56 -8.28
N THR A 174 29.37 -7.50 -9.21
CA THR A 174 29.96 -8.85 -9.19
C THR A 174 31.30 -8.93 -9.92
N GLU A 175 31.53 -8.04 -10.89
CA GLU A 175 32.77 -7.94 -11.66
C GLU A 175 33.52 -6.65 -11.27
N PRO A 176 34.85 -6.69 -11.07
CA PRO A 176 35.62 -5.51 -10.69
C PRO A 176 35.72 -4.53 -11.86
N LYS A 177 35.33 -3.28 -11.62
CA LYS A 177 35.51 -2.17 -12.57
C LYS A 177 36.96 -1.64 -12.59
N TRP A 178 37.67 -1.82 -11.49
CA TRP A 178 39.00 -1.25 -11.23
C TRP A 178 39.96 -2.35 -10.79
N ASP A 179 41.26 -2.19 -11.04
CA ASP A 179 42.27 -3.06 -10.46
C ASP A 179 42.47 -2.78 -8.96
N ASP A 180 42.78 -3.82 -8.19
CA ASP A 180 42.94 -3.74 -6.72
C ASP A 180 44.05 -2.76 -6.30
N ASP A 181 45.11 -2.61 -7.10
CA ASP A 181 46.18 -1.62 -6.88
C ASP A 181 45.65 -0.17 -6.87
N LEU A 182 44.66 0.15 -7.70
CA LEU A 182 43.99 1.46 -7.71
C LEU A 182 43.10 1.62 -6.46
N VAL A 183 42.37 0.57 -6.09
CA VAL A 183 41.52 0.56 -4.88
C VAL A 183 42.36 0.78 -3.62
N GLU A 184 43.49 0.11 -3.49
CA GLU A 184 44.43 0.37 -2.38
C GLU A 184 45.04 1.76 -2.46
N SER A 185 45.41 2.25 -3.65
CA SER A 185 46.00 3.59 -3.82
C SER A 185 45.04 4.70 -3.37
N VAL A 186 43.76 4.59 -3.73
CA VAL A 186 42.70 5.50 -3.27
C VAL A 186 42.45 5.37 -1.76
N ALA A 187 42.50 4.16 -1.20
CA ALA A 187 42.37 3.98 0.25
C ALA A 187 43.53 4.64 1.02
N ARG A 188 44.79 4.41 0.60
CA ARG A 188 46.01 4.95 1.23
C ARG A 188 46.05 6.48 1.22
N SER A 189 45.63 7.11 0.11
CA SER A 189 45.62 8.57 -0.01
C SER A 189 44.69 9.27 0.99
N CYS A 190 43.77 8.51 1.60
CA CYS A 190 42.80 9.01 2.57
C CYS A 190 43.19 8.69 4.04
N SER A 191 44.17 7.82 4.28
CA SER A 191 44.53 7.31 5.62
C SER A 191 45.95 7.64 6.07
N GLY A 192 46.82 8.17 5.20
CA GLY A 192 48.19 8.55 5.51
C GLY A 192 48.58 9.96 5.02
N PRO A 193 49.82 10.41 5.29
CA PRO A 193 50.41 11.54 4.57
C PRO A 193 50.55 11.20 3.07
N PRO A 194 50.52 12.19 2.17
CA PRO A 194 50.50 11.95 0.72
C PRO A 194 51.88 11.52 0.18
N GLU A 195 52.23 10.25 0.37
CA GLU A 195 53.22 9.59 -0.48
C GLU A 195 52.62 9.42 -1.88
N ALA A 196 52.98 10.34 -2.78
CA ALA A 196 52.53 10.29 -4.17
C ALA A 196 53.10 9.02 -4.84
N PRO A 197 52.26 8.10 -5.34
CA PRO A 197 52.74 6.82 -5.84
C PRO A 197 53.65 6.99 -7.06
N GLU A 198 54.59 6.05 -7.22
CA GLU A 198 55.50 5.94 -8.39
C GLU A 198 54.79 5.39 -9.65
N HIS A 199 53.49 5.67 -9.76
CA HIS A 199 52.61 5.31 -10.87
C HIS A 199 52.91 6.13 -12.13
N ARG A 200 52.62 5.52 -13.28
CA ARG A 200 52.77 6.08 -14.63
C ARG A 200 51.81 7.25 -14.84
N THR A 201 52.03 8.01 -15.90
CA THR A 201 51.25 9.24 -16.19
C THR A 201 49.76 9.02 -16.41
N GLU A 202 49.33 7.83 -16.83
CA GLU A 202 47.91 7.50 -17.07
C GLU A 202 47.22 7.07 -15.77
N GLU A 203 47.82 6.15 -15.01
CA GLU A 203 47.41 5.71 -13.67
C GLU A 203 47.22 6.90 -12.69
N ARG A 204 48.02 7.97 -12.83
CA ARG A 204 47.88 9.22 -12.06
C ARG A 204 46.64 10.06 -12.42
N TRP A 205 46.13 9.97 -13.64
CA TRP A 205 44.94 10.71 -14.05
C TRP A 205 43.69 10.08 -13.44
N GLU A 206 43.50 8.76 -13.63
CA GLU A 206 42.33 8.03 -13.12
C GLU A 206 42.20 8.16 -11.60
N PHE A 207 43.31 8.00 -10.86
CA PHE A 207 43.36 8.25 -9.42
C PHE A 207 42.84 9.66 -9.05
N SER A 208 43.19 10.69 -9.81
CA SER A 208 42.78 12.08 -9.52
C SER A 208 41.30 12.36 -9.79
N GLU A 209 40.66 11.61 -10.69
CA GLU A 209 39.21 11.65 -10.92
C GLU A 209 38.43 10.88 -9.85
N GLN A 210 38.95 9.73 -9.39
CA GLN A 210 38.28 8.91 -8.37
C GLN A 210 38.47 9.45 -6.94
N ALA A 211 39.59 10.15 -6.69
CA ALA A 211 39.97 10.72 -5.39
C ALA A 211 40.32 12.23 -5.45
N PRO A 212 39.43 13.12 -5.94
CA PRO A 212 39.73 14.53 -6.09
C PRO A 212 40.11 15.18 -4.76
N GLY A 213 41.34 15.70 -4.68
CA GLY A 213 41.88 16.29 -3.45
C GLY A 213 42.19 15.30 -2.33
N GLY A 214 42.27 13.99 -2.61
CA GLY A 214 42.50 12.95 -1.59
C GLY A 214 41.23 12.54 -0.83
N VAL A 215 40.06 12.70 -1.45
CA VAL A 215 38.76 12.24 -0.92
C VAL A 215 38.09 11.37 -1.99
N PRO A 216 37.69 10.11 -1.70
CA PRO A 216 37.07 9.25 -2.68
C PRO A 216 35.67 9.75 -3.03
N THR A 217 35.29 9.70 -4.31
CA THR A 217 33.90 9.99 -4.69
C THR A 217 32.95 8.88 -4.24
N PHE A 218 31.70 9.23 -3.93
CA PHE A 218 30.65 8.24 -3.66
C PHE A 218 30.45 7.30 -4.86
N ALA A 219 30.54 7.82 -6.09
CA ALA A 219 30.48 7.02 -7.32
C ALA A 219 31.62 5.99 -7.44
N PHE A 220 32.84 6.34 -7.02
CA PHE A 220 33.94 5.37 -6.95
C PHE A 220 33.63 4.25 -5.96
N VAL A 221 33.32 4.61 -4.71
CA VAL A 221 33.08 3.63 -3.64
C VAL A 221 31.89 2.72 -3.96
N SER A 222 30.77 3.26 -4.45
CA SER A 222 29.60 2.47 -4.86
C SER A 222 29.82 1.59 -6.11
N SER A 223 30.97 1.74 -6.80
CA SER A 223 31.34 0.90 -7.95
C SER A 223 32.31 -0.24 -7.60
N LEU A 224 32.67 -0.41 -6.33
CA LEU A 224 33.52 -1.50 -5.85
C LEU A 224 32.71 -2.80 -5.68
N THR A 225 33.34 -3.95 -5.92
CA THR A 225 32.77 -5.25 -5.56
C THR A 225 32.82 -5.47 -4.03
N ALA A 226 32.12 -6.48 -3.53
CA ALA A 226 32.20 -6.87 -2.12
C ALA A 226 33.64 -7.20 -1.64
N SER A 227 34.49 -7.79 -2.50
CA SER A 227 35.90 -8.05 -2.17
C SER A 227 36.73 -6.75 -2.15
N GLN A 228 36.42 -5.81 -3.05
CA GLN A 228 37.11 -4.52 -3.15
C GLN A 228 36.71 -3.57 -2.02
N HIS A 229 35.45 -3.56 -1.58
CA HIS A 229 35.04 -2.90 -0.33
C HIS A 229 35.80 -3.46 0.89
N ALA A 230 35.95 -4.78 0.97
CA ALA A 230 36.70 -5.42 2.06
C ALA A 230 38.21 -5.12 2.00
N LEU A 231 38.78 -4.97 0.80
CA LEU A 231 40.16 -4.50 0.60
C LEU A 231 40.31 -3.04 1.04
N PHE A 232 39.50 -2.14 0.47
CA PHE A 232 39.46 -0.71 0.76
C PHE A 232 39.43 -0.41 2.27
N LEU A 233 38.54 -1.09 3.01
CA LEU A 233 38.45 -0.96 4.47
C LEU A 233 39.71 -1.46 5.19
N ARG A 234 40.27 -2.62 4.81
CA ARG A 234 41.51 -3.15 5.41
C ARG A 234 42.69 -2.21 5.20
N THR A 235 42.86 -1.67 3.98
CA THR A 235 43.98 -0.79 3.64
C THR A 235 44.04 0.49 4.50
N ALA A 236 42.91 0.94 5.06
CA ALA A 236 42.88 2.03 6.04
C ALA A 236 42.87 1.56 7.52
N CYS A 237 42.25 0.43 7.84
CA CYS A 237 42.09 -0.03 9.22
C CYS A 237 43.27 -0.84 9.77
N ASP A 238 43.94 -1.64 8.94
CA ASP A 238 45.00 -2.56 9.38
C ASP A 238 46.31 -1.82 9.72
N VAL A 239 46.43 -0.56 9.29
CA VAL A 239 47.53 0.37 9.59
C VAL A 239 47.23 1.35 10.73
N SER A 240 46.06 1.27 11.36
CA SER A 240 45.60 2.27 12.34
C SER A 240 46.30 2.11 13.70
N PRO A 241 46.90 3.18 14.27
CA PRO A 241 47.49 3.15 15.60
C PRO A 241 46.44 3.09 16.74
N ASP A 242 45.17 3.34 16.42
CA ASP A 242 44.06 3.31 17.38
C ASP A 242 43.53 1.88 17.66
N GLY A 243 44.02 0.87 16.94
CA GLY A 243 43.65 -0.54 17.09
C GLY A 243 42.86 -1.13 15.91
N PRO A 244 42.70 -2.46 15.86
CA PRO A 244 42.06 -3.14 14.74
C PRO A 244 40.61 -2.67 14.53
N GLY A 245 40.20 -2.52 13.26
CA GLY A 245 38.86 -2.06 12.90
C GLY A 245 38.61 -0.55 13.10
N THR A 246 39.63 0.23 13.44
CA THR A 246 39.55 1.70 13.52
C THR A 246 40.32 2.33 12.35
N ALA A 247 39.99 3.58 11.99
CA ALA A 247 40.85 4.40 11.15
C ALA A 247 40.75 5.87 11.57
N THR A 248 41.88 6.58 11.65
CA THR A 248 41.89 8.04 11.80
C THR A 248 42.10 8.68 10.42
N LEU A 249 41.18 9.56 10.03
CA LEU A 249 41.04 10.11 8.68
C LEU A 249 41.04 11.65 8.73
N PRO A 250 41.59 12.35 7.73
CA PRO A 250 41.86 13.80 7.82
C PRO A 250 40.59 14.66 7.69
N SER A 251 39.52 14.14 7.09
CA SER A 251 38.28 14.89 6.83
C SER A 251 37.03 14.05 7.11
N LEU A 252 35.90 14.73 7.33
CA LEU A 252 34.60 14.07 7.47
C LEU A 252 34.22 13.33 6.18
N ALA A 253 34.45 13.95 5.01
CA ALA A 253 34.13 13.33 3.73
C ALA A 253 34.93 12.04 3.48
N SER A 254 36.21 12.01 3.87
CA SER A 254 37.00 10.78 3.89
C SER A 254 36.34 9.73 4.79
N ALA A 255 35.93 10.08 6.01
CA ALA A 255 35.26 9.17 6.93
C ALA A 255 33.88 8.69 6.44
N GLU A 256 33.13 9.51 5.69
CA GLU A 256 31.87 9.08 5.06
C GLU A 256 32.09 8.09 3.92
N ALA A 257 33.16 8.25 3.12
CA ALA A 257 33.50 7.29 2.06
C ALA A 257 33.80 5.88 2.62
N PHE A 258 34.57 5.80 3.72
CA PHE A 258 34.78 4.52 4.42
C PHE A 258 33.52 4.02 5.15
N ARG A 259 32.68 4.91 5.73
CA ARG A 259 31.36 4.50 6.28
C ARG A 259 30.49 3.87 5.20
N LEU A 260 30.38 4.47 4.01
CA LEU A 260 29.61 3.91 2.90
C LEU A 260 30.13 2.51 2.54
N SER A 261 31.45 2.37 2.39
CA SER A 261 32.07 1.08 2.11
C SER A 261 31.79 0.02 3.19
N ALA A 262 31.66 0.43 4.47
CA ALA A 262 31.29 -0.47 5.56
C ALA A 262 29.80 -0.85 5.50
N VAL A 263 28.91 0.13 5.38
CA VAL A 263 27.46 -0.05 5.30
C VAL A 263 27.07 -0.97 4.15
N LEU A 264 27.65 -0.77 2.96
CA LEU A 264 27.34 -1.57 1.77
C LEU A 264 27.71 -3.06 1.91
N ILE A 265 28.70 -3.41 2.73
CA ILE A 265 29.02 -4.82 3.09
C ILE A 265 28.41 -5.26 4.43
N GLY A 266 27.45 -4.50 4.96
CA GLY A 266 26.71 -4.82 6.19
C GLY A 266 27.45 -4.58 7.50
N ARG A 267 28.58 -3.86 7.49
CA ARG A 267 29.30 -3.47 8.70
C ARG A 267 28.82 -2.13 9.22
N ALA A 268 28.26 -2.13 10.43
CA ALA A 268 27.95 -0.90 11.14
C ALA A 268 29.23 -0.13 11.49
N SER A 269 29.13 1.19 11.61
CA SER A 269 30.28 2.02 11.98
C SER A 269 29.89 3.37 12.58
N VAL A 270 30.74 3.83 13.50
CA VAL A 270 30.63 5.12 14.18
C VAL A 270 31.74 6.03 13.68
N VAL A 271 31.42 7.31 13.44
CA VAL A 271 32.43 8.35 13.17
C VAL A 271 32.33 9.39 14.27
N ARG A 272 33.46 9.67 14.93
CA ARG A 272 33.58 10.75 15.94
C ARG A 272 34.74 11.67 15.56
N ARG A 273 34.55 12.98 15.76
CA ARG A 273 35.62 13.98 15.55
C ARG A 273 36.70 13.85 16.64
N THR A 274 37.96 13.97 16.25
CA THR A 274 39.13 13.95 17.16
C THR A 274 39.89 15.28 17.09
N SER A 275 41.00 15.39 17.82
CA SER A 275 41.97 16.48 17.69
C SER A 275 42.81 16.42 16.40
N SER A 276 42.88 15.26 15.76
CA SER A 276 43.68 14.96 14.57
C SER A 276 42.88 14.82 13.27
N GLY A 277 41.54 14.81 13.34
CA GLY A 277 40.65 14.60 12.21
C GLY A 277 39.34 13.95 12.64
N TYR A 278 39.01 12.81 12.04
CA TYR A 278 37.82 12.01 12.31
C TYR A 278 38.22 10.54 12.49
N ARG A 279 37.83 9.94 13.61
CA ARG A 279 38.01 8.49 13.83
C ARG A 279 36.76 7.77 13.34
N LEU A 280 36.94 6.90 12.36
CA LEU A 280 36.03 5.81 12.06
C LEU A 280 36.30 4.65 13.04
N THR A 281 35.25 3.99 13.50
CA THR A 281 35.31 2.72 14.20
C THR A 281 34.27 1.79 13.60
N LEU A 282 34.73 0.71 12.99
CA LEU A 282 33.86 -0.36 12.53
C LEU A 282 33.35 -1.13 13.75
N THR A 283 32.06 -1.39 13.78
CA THR A 283 31.47 -2.33 14.74
C THR A 283 31.94 -3.75 14.38
N ASP A 284 32.00 -4.63 15.38
CA ASP A 284 32.33 -6.05 15.17
C ASP A 284 31.35 -6.66 14.14
N PRO A 285 31.82 -7.41 13.13
CA PRO A 285 30.95 -8.06 12.15
C PRO A 285 29.92 -9.02 12.77
N ASP A 286 30.18 -9.57 13.95
CA ASP A 286 29.21 -10.42 14.68
C ASP A 286 28.20 -9.59 15.51
N HIS A 287 28.27 -8.25 15.45
CA HIS A 287 27.41 -7.31 16.20
C HIS A 287 26.76 -6.24 15.29
N THR A 288 26.16 -6.66 14.18
CA THR A 288 25.35 -5.82 13.29
C THR A 288 24.06 -5.26 13.92
N ALA A 289 23.62 -5.81 15.05
CA ALA A 289 22.32 -5.53 15.65
C ALA A 289 22.41 -5.25 17.17
N LEU A 290 21.91 -4.09 17.61
CA LEU A 290 22.15 -3.52 18.94
C LEU A 290 21.03 -3.77 19.95
N ALA A 291 21.37 -4.29 21.14
CA ALA A 291 20.41 -4.50 22.22
C ALA A 291 19.97 -3.19 22.90
N PRO A 292 18.66 -2.93 23.09
CA PRO A 292 18.17 -1.74 23.81
C PRO A 292 18.71 -1.60 25.25
N GLY A 293 19.13 -2.70 25.89
CA GLY A 293 19.81 -2.66 27.20
C GLY A 293 21.20 -2.01 27.21
N ALA A 294 21.78 -1.71 26.03
CA ALA A 294 23.00 -0.92 25.88
C ALA A 294 22.73 0.59 25.66
N LEU A 295 21.46 1.02 25.72
CA LEU A 295 21.02 2.39 25.45
C LEU A 295 20.52 3.07 26.73
N THR A 296 20.80 4.36 26.84
CA THR A 296 20.04 5.27 27.72
C THR A 296 18.79 5.68 26.97
N ILE A 297 17.62 5.25 27.44
CA ILE A 297 16.32 5.55 26.83
C ILE A 297 15.54 6.50 27.75
N GLY A 298 14.99 7.58 27.19
CA GLY A 298 14.23 8.59 27.95
C GLY A 298 13.20 9.32 27.09
N ARG A 299 12.39 10.17 27.75
CA ARG A 299 11.44 11.08 27.10
C ARG A 299 12.00 12.51 27.12
N GLU A 300 11.97 13.19 25.99
CA GLU A 300 12.46 14.57 25.82
C GLU A 300 11.38 15.43 25.16
N THR A 301 11.19 16.67 25.63
CA THR A 301 10.32 17.63 24.93
C THR A 301 11.10 18.28 23.80
N TYR A 302 10.65 18.04 22.57
CA TYR A 302 11.25 18.54 21.35
C TYR A 302 10.30 19.52 20.66
N GLU A 303 10.80 20.71 20.34
CA GLU A 303 10.00 21.78 19.72
C GLU A 303 10.21 21.92 18.20
N GLY A 304 11.22 21.24 17.64
CA GLY A 304 11.55 21.30 16.22
C GLY A 304 10.51 20.63 15.32
N ARG A 305 10.77 20.69 14.02
CA ARG A 305 10.02 19.96 12.99
C ARG A 305 10.25 18.46 13.17
N ILE A 306 9.20 17.67 13.01
CA ILE A 306 9.35 16.22 12.85
C ILE A 306 9.45 15.94 11.36
N TRP A 307 10.18 14.89 10.98
CA TRP A 307 10.18 14.42 9.61
C TRP A 307 10.16 12.90 9.45
N CYS A 308 10.08 12.46 8.20
CA CYS A 308 10.20 11.06 7.77
C CYS A 308 10.51 10.98 6.26
N PRO A 309 10.90 9.82 5.75
CA PRO A 309 10.82 9.49 4.33
C PRO A 309 9.82 8.36 4.10
N THR A 310 9.23 8.31 2.91
CA THR A 310 8.43 7.15 2.47
C THR A 310 9.18 6.39 1.40
N THR A 311 9.37 5.09 1.59
CA THR A 311 10.15 4.21 0.70
C THR A 311 9.35 2.94 0.37
N PRO A 312 9.60 2.26 -0.76
CA PRO A 312 8.86 1.05 -1.14
C PRO A 312 8.92 -0.07 -0.09
N ASP A 313 10.08 -0.27 0.55
CA ASP A 313 10.25 -1.28 1.61
C ASP A 313 9.67 -0.87 2.98
N GLY A 314 9.24 0.39 3.13
CA GLY A 314 8.84 0.97 4.42
C GLY A 314 10.01 1.20 5.39
N THR A 315 11.25 0.94 4.97
CA THR A 315 12.51 1.11 5.73
C THR A 315 13.45 2.07 5.01
N TRP A 316 14.38 2.69 5.74
CA TRP A 316 15.41 3.58 5.19
C TRP A 316 16.58 3.65 6.15
N LEU A 317 17.82 3.75 5.66
CA LEU A 317 18.98 3.93 6.51
C LEU A 317 19.09 5.38 6.98
N ALA A 318 18.75 5.60 8.23
CA ALA A 318 18.91 6.86 8.94
C ALA A 318 20.36 7.05 9.44
N ARG A 319 20.76 8.31 9.66
CA ARG A 319 21.94 8.70 10.46
C ARG A 319 21.55 9.75 11.49
N ARG A 320 22.13 9.67 12.69
CA ARG A 320 22.06 10.73 13.71
C ARG A 320 23.28 10.67 14.63
N GLU A 321 23.85 11.83 14.99
CA GLU A 321 25.04 11.97 15.87
C GLU A 321 26.22 11.02 15.51
N GLY A 322 26.36 10.66 14.24
CA GLY A 322 27.41 9.74 13.75
C GLY A 322 27.12 8.24 13.84
N THR A 323 25.84 7.83 13.94
CA THR A 323 25.34 6.42 14.09
C THR A 323 24.15 6.13 13.12
N VAL A 324 23.71 4.88 12.87
CA VAL A 324 22.83 4.48 11.72
C VAL A 324 21.75 3.35 11.96
N TYR A 325 20.50 3.36 11.35
CA TYR A 325 19.26 2.48 11.63
C TYR A 325 17.92 2.66 10.73
N PHE A 326 16.63 2.18 11.04
CA PHE A 326 15.34 2.05 10.15
C PHE A 326 13.80 2.05 10.77
N THR A 327 12.59 2.01 10.04
CA THR A 327 11.13 2.47 10.47
C THR A 327 9.68 1.83 9.97
N GLY A 328 8.36 2.22 10.33
CA GLY A 328 6.95 1.79 9.73
C GLY A 328 5.46 1.82 10.47
N ASN A 329 4.17 1.82 9.89
CA ASN A 329 2.79 2.35 10.52
C ASN A 329 1.19 1.92 10.16
N SER A 330 0.00 2.66 10.43
CA SER A 330 -1.57 2.29 10.76
C SER A 330 -3.08 2.65 10.08
N PHE A 331 -4.36 2.95 10.64
CA PHE A 331 -5.83 2.88 9.99
C PHE A 331 -7.14 3.88 10.34
N MET A 332 -8.30 4.09 9.54
CA MET A 332 -9.73 4.77 9.75
C MET A 332 -10.99 4.52 8.69
N ALA A 333 -12.30 5.08 8.77
CA ALA A 333 -13.64 4.88 7.95
C ALA A 333 -14.73 6.11 7.66
N CYS A 334 -16.09 5.99 7.22
CA CYS A 334 -17.03 7.11 6.63
C CYS A 334 -18.66 7.17 6.76
N PRO A 335 -19.41 8.29 6.41
CA PRO A 335 -20.88 8.51 6.64
C PRO A 335 -21.99 8.15 5.60
N HIS A 336 -21.71 7.76 4.35
CA HIS A 336 -22.77 7.54 3.33
C HIS A 336 -23.20 6.07 3.19
N GLY A 337 -23.26 5.30 4.29
CA GLY A 337 -23.44 3.84 4.23
C GLY A 337 -22.15 3.05 3.94
N TYR A 338 -21.08 3.73 3.53
CA TYR A 338 -19.83 3.10 3.11
C TYR A 338 -18.78 2.97 4.21
N VAL A 339 -18.22 1.76 4.33
CA VAL A 339 -16.94 1.50 4.98
C VAL A 339 -15.82 1.45 3.95
N ILE A 340 -14.69 2.06 4.31
CA ILE A 340 -13.52 2.28 3.45
C ILE A 340 -12.28 1.78 4.17
N GLU A 341 -11.53 0.84 3.59
CA GLU A 341 -10.44 0.14 4.26
C GLU A 341 -9.17 1.02 4.49
N GLY A 342 -8.26 0.57 5.36
CA GLY A 342 -6.96 1.19 5.69
C GLY A 342 -5.94 0.10 6.06
N ARG A 343 -5.48 -0.08 7.33
CA ARG A 343 -4.64 -1.27 7.65
C ARG A 343 -5.32 -2.59 7.27
N GLY A 344 -6.64 -2.65 7.26
CA GLY A 344 -7.37 -3.82 6.80
C GLY A 344 -7.29 -5.02 7.74
N LEU A 345 -7.74 -6.16 7.24
CA LEU A 345 -7.89 -7.38 8.05
C LEU A 345 -6.56 -7.96 8.54
N TYR A 346 -6.62 -8.58 9.72
CA TYR A 346 -5.51 -9.27 10.38
C TYR A 346 -4.27 -8.38 10.56
N ARG A 347 -4.45 -7.11 10.89
CA ARG A 347 -3.37 -6.16 11.19
C ARG A 347 -3.56 -5.53 12.56
N THR A 348 -2.46 -5.31 13.28
CA THR A 348 -2.45 -4.49 14.50
C THR A 348 -3.04 -3.13 14.18
N GLN A 349 -3.79 -2.47 15.03
CA GLN A 349 -4.26 -1.10 14.83
C GLN A 349 -3.26 -0.07 15.42
N ALA A 350 -3.52 1.23 15.33
CA ALA A 350 -2.87 2.22 16.22
C ALA A 350 -3.79 3.36 16.68
N ALA A 351 -5.11 3.21 16.53
CA ALA A 351 -6.03 4.23 17.00
C ALA A 351 -6.30 4.11 18.51
N GLN A 352 -6.20 2.91 19.13
CA GLN A 352 -6.51 2.68 20.55
C GLN A 352 -5.33 2.04 21.33
N PRO A 353 -4.48 2.82 22.01
CA PRO A 353 -3.49 2.28 22.95
C PRO A 353 -4.15 1.32 23.97
N GLY A 354 -3.55 0.14 24.18
CA GLY A 354 -4.15 -0.95 24.98
C GLY A 354 -5.13 -1.87 24.22
N GLY A 355 -5.80 -1.39 23.17
CA GLY A 355 -6.73 -2.19 22.35
C GLY A 355 -6.22 -2.57 20.96
N ASN A 356 -5.04 -2.08 20.56
CA ASN A 356 -4.55 -2.12 19.18
C ASN A 356 -4.31 -3.52 18.59
N SER A 357 -3.96 -4.54 19.38
CA SER A 357 -3.77 -5.90 18.87
C SER A 357 -5.01 -6.79 19.03
N SER A 358 -5.98 -6.38 19.86
CA SER A 358 -7.12 -7.18 20.28
C SER A 358 -8.44 -6.79 19.60
N HIS A 359 -8.59 -5.52 19.20
CA HIS A 359 -9.79 -5.00 18.55
C HIS A 359 -9.45 -4.31 17.22
N TYR A 360 -10.38 -4.30 16.26
CA TYR A 360 -10.29 -3.46 15.06
C TYR A 360 -10.65 -1.99 15.38
N SER A 361 -10.22 -1.05 14.54
CA SER A 361 -10.55 0.38 14.66
C SER A 361 -11.50 0.81 13.55
N CYS A 362 -12.59 1.49 13.91
CA CYS A 362 -13.50 2.15 12.97
C CYS A 362 -13.65 3.62 13.39
N THR A 363 -13.01 4.52 12.66
CA THR A 363 -13.17 5.97 12.88
C THR A 363 -14.27 6.50 12.00
N LEU A 364 -15.28 7.14 12.62
CA LEU A 364 -16.33 7.85 11.92
C LEU A 364 -15.74 9.13 11.30
N ALA A 365 -15.94 9.37 9.99
CA ALA A 365 -15.60 10.65 9.35
C ALA A 365 -16.63 11.75 9.67
N THR A 366 -16.74 12.05 10.97
CA THR A 366 -17.62 13.03 11.59
C THR A 366 -16.91 13.65 12.79
N GLY A 367 -17.01 14.96 12.95
CA GLY A 367 -16.50 15.68 14.12
C GLY A 367 -17.43 15.68 15.35
N PRO A 368 -17.17 16.58 16.32
CA PRO A 368 -17.96 16.72 17.54
C PRO A 368 -19.44 17.10 17.31
N SER A 369 -19.72 17.86 16.25
CA SER A 369 -21.02 18.48 15.96
C SER A 369 -21.75 17.79 14.79
N ASP A 370 -20.98 17.23 13.84
CA ASP A 370 -21.46 16.60 12.60
C ASP A 370 -22.62 15.61 12.82
N PRO A 371 -23.59 15.51 11.87
CA PRO A 371 -24.58 14.44 11.87
C PRO A 371 -23.89 13.08 11.74
N ILE A 372 -24.25 12.15 12.63
CA ILE A 372 -24.01 10.72 12.44
C ILE A 372 -25.32 10.20 11.85
N THR A 373 -25.27 9.73 10.61
CA THR A 373 -26.46 9.41 9.82
C THR A 373 -26.96 7.97 10.08
N PRO A 374 -28.22 7.63 9.77
CA PRO A 374 -28.71 6.25 9.83
C PRO A 374 -27.84 5.31 8.99
N GLU A 375 -27.42 5.75 7.82
CA GLU A 375 -26.62 4.99 6.87
C GLU A 375 -25.20 4.76 7.43
N GLN A 376 -24.59 5.77 8.07
CA GLN A 376 -23.31 5.59 8.78
C GLN A 376 -23.41 4.59 9.92
N ILE A 377 -24.50 4.63 10.69
CA ILE A 377 -24.75 3.67 11.77
C ILE A 377 -24.86 2.27 11.16
N ASN A 378 -25.59 2.12 10.05
CA ASN A 378 -25.70 0.83 9.37
C ASN A 378 -24.35 0.32 8.85
N ALA A 379 -23.54 1.17 8.23
CA ALA A 379 -22.19 0.86 7.75
C ALA A 379 -21.31 0.22 8.83
N VAL A 380 -21.38 0.76 10.07
CA VAL A 380 -20.64 0.24 11.22
C VAL A 380 -21.21 -1.11 11.69
N ARG A 381 -22.54 -1.31 11.64
CA ARG A 381 -23.16 -2.61 11.96
C ARG A 381 -22.82 -3.68 10.92
N VAL A 382 -22.88 -3.37 9.63
CA VAL A 382 -22.49 -4.27 8.52
C VAL A 382 -21.03 -4.68 8.64
N LEU A 383 -20.11 -3.72 8.85
CA LEU A 383 -18.70 -4.02 9.13
C LEU A 383 -18.52 -4.94 10.35
N ARG A 384 -19.26 -4.67 11.43
CA ARG A 384 -19.19 -5.48 12.65
C ARG A 384 -19.70 -6.91 12.41
N GLU A 385 -20.82 -7.07 11.72
CA GLU A 385 -21.41 -8.37 11.40
C GLU A 385 -20.50 -9.19 10.49
N TRP A 386 -19.96 -8.58 9.44
CA TRP A 386 -18.95 -9.19 8.56
C TRP A 386 -17.65 -9.57 9.30
N LEU A 387 -17.21 -8.76 10.28
CA LEU A 387 -16.09 -9.12 11.15
C LEU A 387 -16.41 -10.24 12.17
N MET A 388 -17.68 -10.57 12.38
CA MET A 388 -18.14 -11.70 13.21
C MET A 388 -18.30 -13.00 12.41
N GLU A 389 -18.14 -12.98 11.08
CA GLU A 389 -18.16 -14.19 10.23
C GLU A 389 -17.01 -15.16 10.55
N PRO A 390 -17.11 -16.46 10.23
CA PRO A 390 -16.22 -17.49 10.77
C PRO A 390 -14.71 -17.25 10.61
N ASP A 391 -14.25 -16.65 9.52
CA ASP A 391 -12.82 -16.41 9.28
C ASP A 391 -12.25 -15.37 10.27
N THR A 392 -12.94 -14.24 10.42
CA THR A 392 -12.55 -13.09 11.25
C THR A 392 -13.00 -13.23 12.71
N SER A 393 -14.14 -13.89 12.97
CA SER A 393 -14.70 -14.31 14.27
C SER A 393 -14.37 -13.36 15.44
N ILE A 394 -14.65 -12.06 15.30
CA ILE A 394 -14.54 -11.16 16.44
C ILE A 394 -15.73 -11.31 17.38
N ALA A 395 -15.52 -11.08 18.68
CA ALA A 395 -16.63 -10.91 19.60
C ALA A 395 -17.43 -9.65 19.22
N GLY A 396 -18.77 -9.72 19.27
CA GLY A 396 -19.66 -8.61 18.91
C GLY A 396 -19.62 -7.37 19.83
N THR A 397 -18.58 -7.22 20.66
CA THR A 397 -18.33 -6.07 21.51
C THR A 397 -18.07 -4.81 20.67
N VAL A 398 -18.68 -3.69 21.06
CA VAL A 398 -18.33 -2.37 20.55
C VAL A 398 -17.92 -1.49 21.73
N LEU A 399 -16.80 -0.78 21.57
CA LEU A 399 -16.25 0.15 22.56
C LEU A 399 -15.96 1.50 21.90
N GLY A 400 -15.80 2.56 22.69
CA GLY A 400 -15.20 3.82 22.25
C GLY A 400 -13.73 3.87 22.64
N HIS A 401 -12.94 4.72 21.97
CA HIS A 401 -11.53 4.95 22.36
C HIS A 401 -11.37 5.28 23.86
N ARG A 402 -12.26 6.12 24.42
CA ARG A 402 -12.25 6.48 25.85
C ARG A 402 -12.47 5.34 26.85
N ASP A 403 -12.84 4.14 26.40
CA ASP A 403 -12.89 2.95 27.26
C ASP A 403 -11.50 2.33 27.50
N PHE A 404 -10.48 2.72 26.71
CA PHE A 404 -9.09 2.25 26.83
C PHE A 404 -8.16 3.26 27.51
N ILE A 405 -8.30 4.56 27.20
CA ILE A 405 -7.49 5.65 27.76
C ILE A 405 -8.34 6.90 28.00
N SER A 406 -7.89 7.83 28.85
CA SER A 406 -8.57 9.11 29.02
C SER A 406 -8.42 9.98 27.75
N THR A 407 -9.52 10.15 26.99
CA THR A 407 -9.56 10.94 25.76
C THR A 407 -10.96 11.48 25.47
N SER A 408 -11.07 12.54 24.67
CA SER A 408 -12.36 13.03 24.16
C SER A 408 -12.96 12.11 23.08
N CYS A 409 -12.15 11.30 22.40
CA CYS A 409 -12.61 10.36 21.36
C CYS A 409 -13.54 9.27 21.95
N PRO A 410 -14.66 8.86 21.29
CA PRO A 410 -15.17 9.25 19.98
C PRO A 410 -16.18 10.43 19.99
N GLY A 411 -16.04 11.36 20.95
CA GLY A 411 -17.02 12.43 21.17
C GLY A 411 -18.31 11.93 21.84
N ASP A 412 -18.99 12.82 22.55
CA ASP A 412 -20.12 12.44 23.43
C ASP A 412 -21.38 11.99 22.67
N LYS A 413 -21.42 12.17 21.34
CA LYS A 413 -22.50 11.73 20.46
C LYS A 413 -22.32 10.25 20.08
N ALA A 414 -21.20 9.90 19.46
CA ALA A 414 -20.91 8.51 19.12
C ALA A 414 -20.71 7.65 20.38
N TYR A 415 -20.16 8.20 21.46
CA TYR A 415 -19.99 7.44 22.70
C TYR A 415 -21.33 7.03 23.34
N ARG A 416 -22.37 7.88 23.27
CA ARG A 416 -23.73 7.46 23.66
C ARG A 416 -24.27 6.32 22.79
N MET A 417 -23.98 6.34 21.49
CA MET A 417 -24.35 5.27 20.55
C MET A 417 -23.54 3.96 20.73
N VAL A 418 -22.39 4.03 21.41
CA VAL A 418 -21.70 2.84 21.94
C VAL A 418 -22.42 2.35 23.21
N GLN A 419 -22.68 3.25 24.17
CA GLN A 419 -23.30 2.91 25.47
C GLN A 419 -24.74 2.38 25.35
N ASP A 420 -25.53 2.86 24.39
CA ASP A 420 -26.90 2.37 24.10
C ASP A 420 -26.93 1.19 23.11
N SER A 421 -25.77 0.62 22.80
CA SER A 421 -25.56 -0.51 21.87
C SER A 421 -26.04 -0.26 20.43
N THR A 422 -26.22 0.99 19.98
CA THR A 422 -26.67 1.31 18.61
C THR A 422 -25.75 0.79 17.51
N PHE A 423 -24.44 0.73 17.74
CA PHE A 423 -23.48 0.11 16.82
C PHE A 423 -23.37 -1.43 16.97
N ALA A 424 -24.00 -2.03 17.98
CA ALA A 424 -23.94 -3.47 18.27
C ALA A 424 -25.22 -4.24 17.88
N LYS A 425 -26.22 -3.55 17.32
CA LYS A 425 -27.42 -4.14 16.70
C LYS A 425 -27.04 -4.84 15.37
N ALA A 426 -27.94 -5.67 14.85
CA ALA A 426 -27.85 -6.17 13.48
C ALA A 426 -28.01 -5.02 12.46
N PRO A 427 -27.52 -5.15 11.22
CA PRO A 427 -27.80 -4.21 10.14
C PRO A 427 -29.30 -3.97 9.91
N ASP A 428 -29.61 -2.82 9.33
CA ASP A 428 -30.89 -2.51 8.71
C ASP A 428 -30.77 -2.80 7.19
N ASP A 429 -31.82 -3.26 6.51
CA ASP A 429 -31.79 -3.81 5.13
C ASP A 429 -31.47 -2.79 4.00
N SER A 430 -30.86 -1.65 4.32
CA SER A 430 -30.51 -0.56 3.38
C SER A 430 -28.99 -0.53 3.12
N GLU A 431 -28.55 -1.16 2.03
CA GLU A 431 -27.21 -0.98 1.47
C GLU A 431 -27.04 0.40 0.81
N GLY A 432 -25.79 0.86 0.65
CA GLY A 432 -25.46 2.16 0.06
C GLY A 432 -25.32 2.13 -1.46
N ASP A 433 -25.96 3.08 -2.14
CA ASP A 433 -26.06 3.15 -3.61
C ASP A 433 -24.73 3.50 -4.34
N ASP A 434 -24.49 2.74 -5.42
CA ASP A 434 -23.75 3.12 -6.65
C ASP A 434 -22.22 2.90 -6.72
N ASP A 435 -21.80 1.66 -7.02
CA ASP A 435 -20.50 1.35 -7.70
C ASP A 435 -20.48 -0.11 -8.25
N MET A 436 -21.16 -1.04 -7.58
CA MET A 436 -21.38 -2.40 -8.08
C MET A 436 -22.40 -2.41 -9.23
N PRO A 437 -22.21 -3.23 -10.29
CA PRO A 437 -23.24 -3.42 -11.29
C PRO A 437 -24.46 -4.08 -10.65
N GLN A 438 -25.61 -3.45 -10.81
CA GLN A 438 -26.89 -4.10 -10.55
C GLN A 438 -27.01 -5.30 -11.49
N HIS A 439 -27.39 -6.46 -10.93
CA HIS A 439 -27.58 -7.68 -11.71
C HIS A 439 -29.06 -7.88 -12.01
N ARG A 440 -29.36 -8.36 -13.22
CA ARG A 440 -30.63 -9.03 -13.51
C ARG A 440 -30.34 -10.29 -14.31
N ARG A 441 -30.94 -11.40 -13.89
CA ARG A 441 -31.06 -12.58 -14.73
C ARG A 441 -32.50 -12.74 -15.21
N PHE A 442 -32.67 -13.04 -16.49
CA PHE A 442 -33.95 -13.39 -17.11
C PHE A 442 -33.86 -14.78 -17.74
N GLU A 443 -34.96 -15.53 -17.69
CA GLU A 443 -35.02 -16.91 -18.15
C GLU A 443 -36.19 -17.15 -19.10
N LYS A 444 -35.99 -18.04 -20.07
CA LYS A 444 -37.01 -18.57 -20.98
C LYS A 444 -37.15 -20.07 -20.78
N SER A 445 -38.40 -20.49 -20.57
CA SER A 445 -38.83 -21.88 -20.39
C SER A 445 -40.05 -22.25 -21.26
N GLY A 446 -40.79 -21.26 -21.76
CA GLY A 446 -41.81 -21.44 -22.79
C GLY A 446 -41.19 -21.40 -24.19
N SER A 447 -41.67 -22.25 -25.10
CA SER A 447 -41.15 -22.33 -26.48
C SER A 447 -41.45 -21.06 -27.28
N GLN A 448 -40.48 -20.61 -28.10
CA GLN A 448 -40.69 -19.52 -29.06
C GLN A 448 -40.30 -19.94 -30.49
N THR A 449 -41.28 -19.93 -31.40
CA THR A 449 -41.08 -20.19 -32.83
C THR A 449 -40.20 -19.13 -33.49
N LEU A 450 -39.25 -19.58 -34.32
CA LEU A 450 -38.45 -18.76 -35.22
C LEU A 450 -38.70 -19.18 -36.67
N GLU A 451 -39.46 -18.37 -37.40
CA GLU A 451 -39.68 -18.54 -38.84
C GLU A 451 -38.38 -18.35 -39.66
N PRO A 452 -38.16 -19.12 -40.75
CA PRO A 452 -37.02 -18.97 -41.64
C PRO A 452 -36.76 -17.54 -42.13
N GLY A 453 -35.50 -17.10 -42.02
CA GLY A 453 -35.02 -15.80 -42.52
C GLY A 453 -35.55 -14.57 -41.77
N LYS A 454 -36.42 -14.74 -40.76
CA LYS A 454 -37.02 -13.62 -40.02
C LYS A 454 -36.30 -13.36 -38.70
N TRP A 455 -36.05 -12.08 -38.43
CA TRP A 455 -35.47 -11.63 -37.16
C TRP A 455 -36.55 -11.44 -36.09
N ALA A 456 -36.70 -12.38 -35.17
CA ALA A 456 -37.51 -12.20 -33.97
C ALA A 456 -36.83 -11.22 -32.98
N SER A 457 -37.57 -10.78 -31.95
CA SER A 457 -36.97 -10.42 -30.65
C SER A 457 -37.13 -11.61 -29.72
N LEU A 458 -36.11 -11.95 -28.95
CA LEU A 458 -36.20 -13.01 -27.94
C LEU A 458 -37.06 -12.51 -26.77
N ALA A 459 -38.03 -13.30 -26.34
CA ALA A 459 -38.84 -13.06 -25.14
C ALA A 459 -38.34 -13.95 -24.00
N PHE A 460 -38.05 -13.37 -22.84
CA PHE A 460 -37.90 -14.13 -21.58
C PHE A 460 -39.24 -14.14 -20.84
N ASP A 461 -39.46 -15.19 -20.06
CA ASP A 461 -40.76 -15.48 -19.42
C ASP A 461 -40.77 -15.14 -17.92
N SER A 462 -39.58 -15.08 -17.31
CA SER A 462 -39.37 -14.74 -15.90
C SER A 462 -38.08 -13.94 -15.65
N ARG A 463 -38.03 -13.28 -14.49
CA ARG A 463 -36.86 -12.58 -13.94
C ARG A 463 -36.50 -13.13 -12.56
N HIS A 464 -35.23 -13.07 -12.20
CA HIS A 464 -34.65 -13.71 -11.00
C HIS A 464 -35.25 -13.27 -9.64
N ASP A 465 -35.92 -12.12 -9.59
CA ASP A 465 -36.65 -11.56 -8.46
C ASP A 465 -38.10 -12.08 -8.33
N GLY A 466 -38.52 -12.95 -9.25
CA GLY A 466 -39.83 -13.59 -9.25
C GLY A 466 -40.88 -12.93 -10.14
N GLU A 467 -40.57 -11.84 -10.84
CA GLU A 467 -41.47 -11.30 -11.86
C GLU A 467 -41.64 -12.29 -13.04
N THR A 468 -42.84 -12.32 -13.62
CA THR A 468 -43.19 -13.16 -14.78
C THR A 468 -43.98 -12.37 -15.82
N GLY A 469 -43.73 -12.64 -17.10
CA GLY A 469 -44.27 -11.88 -18.23
C GLY A 469 -43.34 -11.92 -19.45
N GLU A 470 -43.74 -11.31 -20.57
CA GLU A 470 -42.94 -11.30 -21.81
C GLU A 470 -41.87 -10.19 -21.83
N PHE A 471 -40.71 -10.47 -21.26
CA PHE A 471 -39.59 -9.53 -21.20
C PHE A 471 -38.80 -9.53 -22.52
N TYR A 472 -38.99 -8.50 -23.35
CA TYR A 472 -38.25 -8.31 -24.61
C TYR A 472 -37.02 -7.41 -24.51
N ALA A 473 -36.88 -6.61 -23.45
CA ALA A 473 -35.83 -5.63 -23.29
C ALA A 473 -35.14 -5.83 -21.94
N VAL A 474 -33.81 -5.96 -21.98
CA VAL A 474 -32.98 -6.41 -20.87
C VAL A 474 -32.21 -5.27 -20.18
N VAL A 475 -32.10 -4.11 -20.84
CA VAL A 475 -31.59 -2.84 -20.31
C VAL A 475 -32.39 -1.68 -20.92
N GLY A 476 -32.59 -0.60 -20.17
CA GLY A 476 -33.27 0.64 -20.58
C GLY A 476 -34.79 0.67 -20.33
N VAL A 477 -35.31 -0.32 -19.60
CA VAL A 477 -36.73 -0.32 -19.17
C VAL A 477 -36.88 0.55 -17.92
N GLU A 478 -36.04 0.27 -16.93
CA GLU A 478 -35.94 0.99 -15.66
C GLU A 478 -34.83 2.06 -15.72
N GLU A 479 -33.69 1.78 -16.38
CA GLU A 479 -32.54 2.67 -16.64
C GLU A 479 -32.87 3.80 -17.66
N LYS A 480 -33.84 4.66 -17.33
CA LYS A 480 -34.41 5.67 -18.25
C LYS A 480 -33.40 6.74 -18.67
N GLU A 481 -32.45 7.08 -17.82
CA GLU A 481 -31.35 8.02 -18.10
C GLU A 481 -30.21 7.38 -18.93
N GLY A 482 -30.30 6.06 -19.17
CA GLY A 482 -29.27 5.24 -19.80
C GLY A 482 -28.49 4.44 -18.76
N ALA A 483 -27.49 3.67 -19.22
CA ALA A 483 -26.67 2.82 -18.36
C ALA A 483 -25.38 2.37 -19.06
N TYR A 484 -24.33 2.10 -18.29
CA TYR A 484 -23.27 1.19 -18.75
C TYR A 484 -23.76 -0.24 -18.57
N TYR A 485 -23.41 -1.16 -19.48
CA TYR A 485 -23.86 -2.54 -19.39
C TYR A 485 -22.87 -3.55 -19.94
N ASP A 486 -22.91 -4.76 -19.38
CA ASP A 486 -22.45 -6.00 -19.97
C ASP A 486 -23.60 -7.00 -19.96
N VAL A 487 -24.06 -7.42 -21.15
CA VAL A 487 -25.15 -8.39 -21.26
C VAL A 487 -24.66 -9.64 -21.97
N SER A 488 -24.95 -10.80 -21.39
CA SER A 488 -24.68 -12.10 -21.99
C SER A 488 -25.95 -12.90 -22.20
N VAL A 489 -25.97 -13.78 -23.20
CA VAL A 489 -27.10 -14.70 -23.42
C VAL A 489 -26.59 -16.06 -23.88
N GLY A 490 -27.15 -17.12 -23.28
CA GLY A 490 -27.13 -18.48 -23.79
C GLY A 490 -28.50 -18.82 -24.37
N VAL A 491 -28.53 -19.51 -25.52
CA VAL A 491 -29.78 -19.92 -26.19
C VAL A 491 -29.68 -21.37 -26.64
N VAL A 492 -30.74 -22.15 -26.42
CA VAL A 492 -30.91 -23.51 -26.95
C VAL A 492 -31.96 -23.49 -28.05
N LEU A 493 -31.63 -24.10 -29.20
CA LEU A 493 -32.51 -24.23 -30.34
C LEU A 493 -32.71 -25.69 -30.75
N GLU A 494 -33.96 -26.04 -31.02
CA GLU A 494 -34.40 -27.31 -31.59
C GLU A 494 -35.09 -27.10 -32.95
N GLY A 495 -35.08 -28.13 -33.80
CA GLY A 495 -35.73 -28.10 -35.12
C GLY A 495 -35.00 -27.26 -36.18
N VAL A 496 -33.77 -26.80 -35.92
CA VAL A 496 -32.98 -26.06 -36.90
C VAL A 496 -32.51 -27.02 -38.00
N THR A 497 -32.57 -26.60 -39.26
CA THR A 497 -32.09 -27.43 -40.38
C THR A 497 -30.58 -27.64 -40.29
N PRO A 498 -30.07 -28.89 -40.20
CA PRO A 498 -28.63 -29.16 -40.03
C PRO A 498 -27.79 -28.52 -41.13
N GLY A 499 -26.75 -27.77 -40.76
CA GLY A 499 -25.90 -27.03 -41.69
C GLY A 499 -26.41 -25.63 -42.06
N ALA A 500 -27.55 -25.19 -41.53
CA ALA A 500 -28.02 -23.82 -41.67
C ALA A 500 -27.29 -22.84 -40.71
N GLU A 501 -27.34 -21.56 -41.06
CA GLU A 501 -26.84 -20.47 -40.21
C GLU A 501 -27.88 -20.07 -39.15
N VAL A 502 -27.41 -19.75 -37.95
CA VAL A 502 -28.19 -19.05 -36.91
C VAL A 502 -27.46 -17.75 -36.56
N GLN A 503 -28.19 -16.64 -36.56
CA GLN A 503 -27.67 -15.31 -36.23
C GLN A 503 -28.36 -14.77 -34.98
N ILE A 504 -27.58 -14.19 -34.06
CA ILE A 504 -28.08 -13.52 -32.85
C ILE A 504 -27.33 -12.21 -32.63
N ARG A 505 -28.02 -11.20 -32.09
CA ARG A 505 -27.43 -9.87 -31.82
C ARG A 505 -28.10 -9.13 -30.68
N ALA A 506 -27.31 -8.32 -29.97
CA ALA A 506 -27.85 -7.20 -29.20
C ALA A 506 -28.29 -6.06 -30.16
N THR A 507 -29.51 -5.57 -29.99
CA THR A 507 -30.08 -4.45 -30.75
C THR A 507 -30.47 -3.33 -29.79
N GLU A 508 -29.86 -2.15 -29.95
CA GLU A 508 -30.31 -0.92 -29.31
C GLU A 508 -31.48 -0.33 -30.10
N TYR A 509 -32.57 -0.04 -29.40
CA TYR A 509 -33.73 0.71 -29.87
C TYR A 509 -33.76 2.09 -29.23
N GLU A 510 -34.31 3.07 -29.94
CA GLU A 510 -34.62 4.40 -29.43
C GLU A 510 -36.06 4.80 -29.81
N PRO A 511 -36.69 5.76 -29.11
CA PRO A 511 -37.99 6.27 -29.49
C PRO A 511 -37.95 6.85 -30.91
N ASP A 512 -38.99 6.59 -31.71
CA ASP A 512 -39.07 7.16 -33.06
C ASP A 512 -39.43 8.66 -33.02
N GLY A 513 -40.42 9.01 -32.20
CA GLY A 513 -41.00 10.33 -32.00
C GLY A 513 -42.52 10.27 -31.79
N ASP A 514 -43.17 9.23 -32.34
CA ASP A 514 -44.62 9.06 -32.45
C ASP A 514 -45.18 8.03 -31.44
N GLY A 515 -44.40 7.72 -30.40
CA GLY A 515 -44.71 6.74 -29.36
C GLY A 515 -44.24 5.30 -29.65
N GLY A 516 -43.60 5.06 -30.80
CA GLY A 516 -43.01 3.78 -31.16
C GLY A 516 -41.50 3.71 -30.92
N TRP A 517 -40.85 2.74 -31.59
CA TRP A 517 -39.43 2.41 -31.39
C TRP A 517 -38.75 2.08 -32.72
N LYS A 518 -37.68 2.80 -33.05
CA LYS A 518 -36.78 2.53 -34.18
C LYS A 518 -35.47 1.88 -33.71
N ILE A 519 -34.80 1.17 -34.61
CA ILE A 519 -33.48 0.60 -34.32
C ILE A 519 -32.45 1.73 -34.34
N ALA A 520 -31.82 1.99 -33.20
CA ALA A 520 -30.70 2.92 -33.09
C ALA A 520 -29.38 2.28 -33.53
N ARG A 521 -29.15 1.01 -33.15
CA ARG A 521 -27.92 0.28 -33.46
C ARG A 521 -28.13 -1.23 -33.41
N ASN A 522 -27.77 -1.94 -34.48
CA ASN A 522 -27.51 -3.38 -34.40
C ASN A 522 -26.04 -3.59 -34.02
N ARG A 523 -25.74 -4.43 -33.04
CA ARG A 523 -24.36 -4.84 -32.70
C ARG A 523 -24.09 -6.20 -33.35
N PRO A 524 -23.12 -6.33 -34.26
CA PRO A 524 -22.93 -7.57 -35.03
C PRO A 524 -22.39 -8.71 -34.16
N GLN A 525 -22.51 -9.93 -34.69
CA GLN A 525 -21.88 -11.13 -34.17
C GLN A 525 -21.41 -11.99 -35.36
N ASN A 526 -20.39 -12.81 -35.15
CA ASN A 526 -19.91 -13.79 -36.11
C ASN A 526 -20.68 -15.12 -35.91
N SER A 527 -21.21 -15.72 -36.99
CA SER A 527 -22.17 -16.82 -36.92
C SER A 527 -21.52 -18.21 -37.05
N PRO A 528 -21.81 -19.17 -36.15
CA PRO A 528 -21.47 -20.57 -36.37
C PRO A 528 -22.52 -21.25 -37.26
N VAL A 529 -22.05 -22.04 -38.22
CA VAL A 529 -22.87 -23.09 -38.86
C VAL A 529 -22.90 -24.30 -37.92
N HIS A 530 -24.08 -24.82 -37.63
CA HIS A 530 -24.29 -25.90 -36.66
C HIS A 530 -24.48 -27.26 -37.36
N GLN A 531 -23.89 -28.32 -36.80
CA GLN A 531 -23.99 -29.68 -37.33
C GLN A 531 -24.88 -30.53 -36.41
N GLY A 532 -25.90 -31.17 -36.97
CA GLY A 532 -26.80 -32.07 -36.22
C GLY A 532 -28.15 -31.48 -35.78
N GLY A 533 -28.52 -30.27 -36.23
CA GLY A 533 -29.88 -29.70 -36.08
C GLY A 533 -30.23 -29.15 -34.68
N MET A 534 -29.29 -29.23 -33.74
CA MET A 534 -29.31 -28.50 -32.47
C MET A 534 -28.24 -27.41 -32.51
N ALA A 535 -28.52 -26.26 -31.90
CA ALA A 535 -27.55 -25.18 -31.75
C ALA A 535 -27.54 -24.68 -30.31
N HIS A 536 -26.33 -24.47 -29.78
CA HIS A 536 -26.08 -23.88 -28.47
C HIS A 536 -24.88 -22.95 -28.57
N PHE A 537 -25.02 -21.71 -28.10
CA PHE A 537 -23.99 -20.69 -28.13
C PHE A 537 -24.20 -19.69 -26.99
N THR A 538 -23.09 -19.12 -26.50
CA THR A 538 -23.08 -18.06 -25.50
C THR A 538 -22.35 -16.85 -26.08
N TYR A 539 -22.95 -15.66 -25.96
CA TYR A 539 -22.37 -14.41 -26.45
C TYR A 539 -22.48 -13.31 -25.38
N SER A 540 -21.58 -12.32 -25.41
CA SER A 540 -21.69 -11.11 -24.57
C SER A 540 -21.45 -9.83 -25.36
N TRP A 541 -22.13 -8.74 -24.98
CA TRP A 541 -21.99 -7.42 -25.56
C TRP A 541 -21.90 -6.34 -24.46
N LYS A 542 -20.78 -5.61 -24.46
CA LYS A 542 -20.49 -4.52 -23.51
C LYS A 542 -20.82 -3.17 -24.15
N GLY A 543 -21.44 -2.24 -23.42
CA GLY A 543 -21.95 -1.00 -24.00
C GLY A 543 -22.21 0.14 -23.03
N ASN A 544 -22.50 1.30 -23.62
CA ASN A 544 -22.95 2.51 -22.94
C ASN A 544 -24.24 2.93 -23.65
N LEU A 545 -25.37 2.76 -22.97
CA LEU A 545 -26.72 3.00 -23.44
C LEU A 545 -27.09 4.47 -23.19
N ALA A 546 -27.52 5.17 -24.23
CA ALA A 546 -27.98 6.55 -24.12
C ALA A 546 -29.39 6.64 -23.49
N LYS A 547 -29.70 7.80 -22.90
CA LYS A 547 -31.01 8.14 -22.32
C LYS A 547 -32.18 7.72 -23.22
N GLY A 548 -33.17 7.07 -22.64
CA GLY A 548 -34.38 6.61 -23.30
C GLY A 548 -34.23 5.43 -24.27
N ARG A 549 -33.02 4.91 -24.50
CA ARG A 549 -32.79 3.73 -25.36
C ARG A 549 -33.03 2.42 -24.61
N ARG A 550 -33.21 1.32 -25.36
CA ARG A 550 -33.43 -0.04 -24.83
C ARG A 550 -32.61 -1.10 -25.56
N VAL A 551 -32.05 -2.06 -24.84
CA VAL A 551 -31.34 -3.22 -25.41
C VAL A 551 -32.29 -4.41 -25.49
N ARG A 552 -32.39 -5.04 -26.67
CA ARG A 552 -33.10 -6.31 -26.90
C ARG A 552 -32.18 -7.32 -27.57
N PHE A 553 -32.31 -8.60 -27.25
CA PHE A 553 -31.74 -9.64 -28.10
C PHE A 553 -32.67 -9.91 -29.28
N ARG A 554 -32.07 -10.06 -30.46
CA ARG A 554 -32.76 -10.51 -31.67
C ARG A 554 -32.06 -11.74 -32.22
N ILE A 555 -32.84 -12.67 -32.75
CA ILE A 555 -32.38 -13.95 -33.26
C ILE A 555 -33.08 -14.26 -34.59
N ALA A 556 -32.36 -14.90 -35.51
CA ALA A 556 -32.84 -15.37 -36.80
C ALA A 556 -32.18 -16.71 -37.13
N GLN A 557 -32.89 -17.55 -37.88
CA GLN A 557 -32.41 -18.85 -38.34
C GLN A 557 -32.68 -18.97 -39.85
N PHE A 558 -31.77 -19.59 -40.58
CA PHE A 558 -31.77 -19.61 -42.05
C PHE A 558 -31.90 -21.04 -42.61
N GLY A 559 -32.66 -21.89 -41.91
CA GLY A 559 -33.07 -23.21 -42.37
C GLY A 559 -34.29 -23.21 -43.29
N GLU A 560 -34.80 -24.41 -43.58
CA GLU A 560 -35.94 -24.64 -44.48
C GLU A 560 -37.29 -24.70 -43.74
N SER A 561 -37.28 -24.83 -42.41
CA SER A 561 -38.45 -25.00 -41.55
C SER A 561 -38.36 -24.13 -40.30
N ASP A 562 -39.50 -23.90 -39.63
CA ASP A 562 -39.55 -23.25 -38.32
C ASP A 562 -38.67 -23.99 -37.29
N ALA A 563 -37.89 -23.23 -36.53
CA ALA A 563 -37.15 -23.71 -35.36
C ALA A 563 -37.80 -23.23 -34.06
N GLN A 564 -37.44 -23.83 -32.93
CA GLN A 564 -37.95 -23.46 -31.61
C GLN A 564 -36.80 -23.06 -30.68
N VAL A 565 -36.90 -21.88 -30.05
CA VAL A 565 -36.13 -21.59 -28.84
C VAL A 565 -36.81 -22.33 -27.70
N THR A 566 -36.20 -23.41 -27.22
CA THR A 566 -36.76 -24.22 -26.12
C THR A 566 -36.26 -23.76 -24.74
N SER A 567 -35.11 -23.11 -24.67
CA SER A 567 -34.71 -22.31 -23.51
C SER A 567 -33.74 -21.18 -23.87
N ALA A 568 -33.68 -20.17 -23.02
CA ALA A 568 -32.64 -19.15 -23.03
C ALA A 568 -32.41 -18.60 -21.62
N THR A 569 -31.19 -18.15 -21.34
CA THR A 569 -30.83 -17.47 -20.10
C THR A 569 -29.97 -16.26 -20.44
N THR A 570 -30.26 -15.12 -19.83
CA THR A 570 -29.41 -13.93 -19.95
C THR A 570 -29.05 -13.41 -18.57
N ASP A 571 -27.76 -13.11 -18.41
CA ASP A 571 -27.22 -12.38 -17.27
C ASP A 571 -26.84 -10.97 -17.73
N VAL A 572 -27.39 -9.99 -17.02
CA VAL A 572 -27.29 -8.55 -17.28
C VAL A 572 -26.59 -7.91 -16.09
N PHE A 573 -25.43 -7.31 -16.33
CA PHE A 573 -24.77 -6.44 -15.36
C PHE A 573 -24.85 -5.00 -15.88
N TYR A 574 -25.37 -4.08 -15.09
CA TYR A 574 -25.55 -2.69 -15.51
C TYR A 574 -25.32 -1.70 -14.38
N TRP A 575 -24.81 -0.53 -14.75
CA TRP A 575 -24.66 0.64 -13.90
C TRP A 575 -25.58 1.73 -14.46
N PRO A 576 -26.58 2.21 -13.71
CA PRO A 576 -27.42 3.35 -14.09
C PRO A 576 -26.64 4.65 -14.40
N ARG A 577 -27.36 5.74 -14.65
CA ARG A 577 -26.86 7.08 -14.98
C ARG A 577 -27.74 8.16 -14.34
#